data_AF-A0A936CA99-F1
#
_entry.id   AF-A0A936CA99-F1
#
_cell.length_a   1.000
_cell.length_b   1.000
_cell.length_c   1.000
_cell.angle_alpha   90.00
_cell.angle_beta   90.00
_cell.angle_gamma   90.00
#
_symmetry.space_group_name_H-M   'P 1'
#
loop_
_entity.id
_entity.type
_entity.pdbx_description
1 polymer ?
#
loop_
_entity_poly.entity_id
_entity_poly.type
_entity_poly.pdbx_seq_one_letter_code
_entity_poly.pdbx_strand_id
1 'polypeptide(L)'
;MRLVHLSDLHLGYRQFQRQTAAGINQREADIATVFRGVVDRVIAIAPDVVVIAGDIFHNVRPPNPAILHAFAQFSRLTAALPSAIVVMVAGNHDSPRAVETGCILRLFTPLGIHVVDGEPQRLAFPDRDLSILAVPDTGVPHRVQLDPDASASRNVLVLHGEIAGILPAGAAHAERTAIEITPEELGAARWTYVALGHYHVFRQVAPNAYYCGSLDYTSANPWGEIAEEKAAKLPGKGFLEYDLTTGKRTFHPIKPARPLVDLPRIEGRGLSAPDIDAAIKANVARVPGGIEDKIVRQVVRDVPRHVAREIDHKLLRELKKRALHFHLDTRRPDLLRSSVGQGSAGRRASLMEMVRDKLRGRPLTSDIDRERLVERGLTYLAEAEQREGTAALGAAAAEPDA
;
A
#
# COMPACT_ATOMS: atom_id res chain seq x y z
N MET A 1 -7.76 18.41 -26.80
CA MET A 1 -7.56 19.10 -25.50
C MET A 1 -6.75 18.17 -24.63
N ARG A 2 -5.58 18.61 -24.16
CA ARG A 2 -4.62 17.75 -23.44
C ARG A 2 -4.78 17.93 -21.93
N LEU A 3 -4.90 16.80 -21.24
CA LEU A 3 -4.96 16.72 -19.79
C LEU A 3 -3.73 16.00 -19.27
N VAL A 4 -3.12 16.52 -18.19
CA VAL A 4 -2.11 15.82 -17.40
C VAL A 4 -2.71 15.40 -16.07
N HIS A 5 -2.52 14.13 -15.71
CA HIS A 5 -2.99 13.52 -14.47
C HIS A 5 -1.80 13.12 -13.59
N LEU A 6 -1.76 13.72 -12.39
CA LEU A 6 -0.86 13.43 -11.29
C LEU A 6 -1.67 12.96 -10.07
N SER A 7 -1.04 12.20 -9.17
CA SER A 7 -1.60 11.83 -7.87
C SER A 7 -0.47 11.36 -6.94
N ASP A 8 -0.79 11.20 -5.65
CA ASP A 8 0.05 10.52 -4.67
C ASP A 8 1.48 11.09 -4.65
N LEU A 9 1.58 12.42 -4.55
CA LEU A 9 2.84 13.17 -4.56
C LEU A 9 3.64 12.94 -3.27
N HIS A 10 2.93 12.83 -2.14
CA HIS A 10 3.48 12.58 -0.80
C HIS A 10 4.65 13.52 -0.43
N LEU A 11 4.51 14.83 -0.72
CA LEU A 11 5.53 15.82 -0.35
C LEU A 11 5.71 15.84 1.18
N GLY A 12 6.97 15.90 1.62
CA GLY A 12 7.32 15.76 3.03
C GLY A 12 7.42 14.31 3.51
N TYR A 13 7.36 13.32 2.61
CA TYR A 13 7.66 11.93 2.95
C TYR A 13 9.07 11.80 3.53
N ARG A 14 9.16 11.23 4.74
CA ARG A 14 10.43 11.00 5.44
C ARG A 14 10.54 9.54 5.78
N GLN A 15 11.68 8.96 5.42
CA GLN A 15 12.01 7.59 5.78
C GLN A 15 13.50 7.49 6.09
N PHE A 16 13.82 6.61 7.03
CA PHE A 16 15.18 6.37 7.53
C PHE A 16 15.82 7.62 8.18
N GLN A 17 17.03 7.47 8.69
CA GLN A 17 17.71 8.53 9.46
C GLN A 17 18.81 9.26 8.68
N ARG A 18 18.92 9.03 7.37
CA ARG A 18 19.89 9.74 6.53
C ARG A 18 19.42 11.16 6.25
N GLN A 19 20.36 12.10 6.28
CA GLN A 19 20.14 13.50 5.97
C GLN A 19 21.05 13.94 4.83
N THR A 20 20.61 14.97 4.10
CA THR A 20 21.44 15.72 3.15
C THR A 20 22.48 16.56 3.91
N ALA A 21 23.45 17.13 3.20
CA ALA A 21 24.40 18.09 3.77
C ALA A 21 23.72 19.33 4.40
N ALA A 22 22.50 19.67 3.96
CA ALA A 22 21.69 20.76 4.50
C ALA A 22 20.83 20.34 5.72
N GLY A 23 20.98 19.13 6.23
CA GLY A 23 20.24 18.64 7.41
C GLY A 23 18.79 18.20 7.14
N ILE A 24 18.35 18.17 5.88
CA ILE A 24 17.01 17.70 5.49
C ILE A 24 17.03 16.18 5.42
N ASN A 25 15.93 15.50 5.77
CA ASN A 25 15.86 14.05 5.56
C ASN A 25 16.08 13.72 4.07
N GLN A 26 16.88 12.70 3.80
CA GLN A 26 17.30 12.39 2.44
C GLN A 26 16.12 12.00 1.54
N ARG A 27 15.14 11.24 2.06
CA ARG A 27 13.95 10.85 1.29
C ARG A 27 13.04 12.04 1.02
N GLU A 28 12.88 12.98 1.96
CA GLU A 28 12.13 14.21 1.71
C GLU A 28 12.73 15.02 0.55
N ALA A 29 14.07 15.17 0.53
CA ALA A 29 14.77 15.87 -0.54
C ALA A 29 14.69 15.13 -1.90
N ASP A 30 14.71 13.80 -1.88
CA ASP A 30 14.54 12.96 -3.06
C ASP A 30 13.16 13.19 -3.70
N ILE A 31 12.08 13.13 -2.91
CA ILE A 31 10.70 13.32 -3.40
C ILE A 31 10.51 14.74 -3.94
N ALA A 32 11.01 15.75 -3.24
CA ALA A 32 10.99 17.14 -3.72
C ALA A 32 11.73 17.30 -5.06
N THR A 33 12.87 16.62 -5.23
CA THR A 33 13.63 16.65 -6.49
C THR A 33 12.86 16.02 -7.64
N VAL A 34 12.22 14.86 -7.41
CA VAL A 34 11.37 14.20 -8.39
C VAL A 34 10.22 15.10 -8.80
N PHE A 35 9.49 15.65 -7.83
CA PHE A 35 8.35 16.52 -8.09
C PHE A 35 8.73 17.76 -8.90
N ARG A 36 9.83 18.44 -8.56
CA ARG A 36 10.36 19.56 -9.37
C ARG A 36 10.56 19.16 -10.83
N GLY A 37 11.20 18.03 -11.08
CA GLY A 37 11.44 17.53 -12.45
C GLY A 37 10.16 17.15 -13.18
N VAL A 38 9.15 16.67 -12.47
CA VAL A 38 7.81 16.45 -13.05
C VAL A 38 7.17 17.77 -13.44
N VAL A 39 7.20 18.79 -12.59
CA VAL A 39 6.69 20.12 -12.94
C VAL A 39 7.37 20.69 -14.17
N ASP A 40 8.69 20.56 -14.29
CA ASP A 40 9.43 20.98 -15.50
C ASP A 40 8.88 20.28 -16.76
N ARG A 41 8.58 18.98 -16.68
CA ARG A 41 8.00 18.20 -17.78
C ARG A 41 6.55 18.60 -18.08
N VAL A 42 5.73 18.84 -17.07
CA VAL A 42 4.34 19.29 -17.28
C VAL A 42 4.30 20.65 -17.96
N ILE A 43 5.18 21.58 -17.55
CA ILE A 43 5.34 22.87 -18.23
C ILE A 43 5.73 22.68 -19.69
N ALA A 44 6.68 21.77 -19.97
CA ALA A 44 7.11 21.48 -21.35
C ALA A 44 6.00 20.84 -22.21
N ILE A 45 5.13 20.02 -21.61
CA ILE A 45 3.96 19.44 -22.30
C ILE A 45 2.95 20.54 -22.65
N ALA A 46 2.81 21.56 -21.79
CA ALA A 46 1.84 22.64 -21.89
C ALA A 46 0.40 22.13 -22.09
N PRO A 47 -0.15 21.35 -21.13
CA PRO A 47 -1.52 20.86 -21.22
C PRO A 47 -2.55 21.97 -21.01
N ASP A 48 -3.78 21.72 -21.47
CA ASP A 48 -4.94 22.58 -21.22
C ASP A 48 -5.49 22.39 -19.80
N VAL A 49 -5.34 21.19 -19.24
CA VAL A 49 -5.84 20.81 -17.90
C VAL A 49 -4.77 20.03 -17.15
N VAL A 50 -4.55 20.35 -15.88
CA VAL A 50 -3.75 19.56 -14.94
C VAL A 50 -4.65 19.15 -13.79
N VAL A 51 -4.74 17.85 -13.52
CA VAL A 51 -5.47 17.31 -12.38
C VAL A 51 -4.52 16.61 -11.43
N ILE A 52 -4.67 16.88 -10.14
CA ILE A 52 -3.91 16.28 -9.04
C ILE A 52 -4.91 15.56 -8.15
N ALA A 53 -5.00 14.24 -8.30
CA ALA A 53 -6.03 13.41 -7.68
C ALA A 53 -5.63 12.99 -6.24
N GLY A 54 -5.29 13.93 -5.37
CA GLY A 54 -5.03 13.65 -3.94
C GLY A 54 -3.62 13.26 -3.56
N ASP A 55 -3.44 13.19 -2.24
CA ASP A 55 -2.21 12.93 -1.50
C ASP A 55 -1.03 13.82 -1.94
N ILE A 56 -1.27 15.13 -1.89
CA ILE A 56 -0.25 16.14 -2.22
C ILE A 56 0.84 16.10 -1.16
N PHE A 57 0.46 16.06 0.12
CA PHE A 57 1.38 15.93 1.24
C PHE A 57 1.29 14.54 1.87
N HIS A 58 2.41 14.07 2.43
CA HIS A 58 2.42 12.78 3.11
C HIS A 58 1.70 12.78 4.47
N ASN A 59 1.54 13.96 5.08
CA ASN A 59 0.88 14.11 6.38
C ASN A 59 0.02 15.37 6.38
N VAL A 60 -1.09 15.34 7.12
CA VAL A 60 -2.01 16.48 7.29
C VAL A 60 -1.34 17.73 7.88
N ARG A 61 -0.22 17.55 8.60
CA ARG A 61 0.66 18.63 9.09
C ARG A 61 2.04 18.46 8.46
N PRO A 62 2.22 18.88 7.20
CA PRO A 62 3.49 18.71 6.51
C PRO A 62 4.58 19.60 7.12
N PRO A 63 5.87 19.21 7.01
CA PRO A 63 6.97 20.04 7.49
C PRO A 63 7.13 21.29 6.61
N ASN A 64 7.64 22.39 7.19
CA ASN A 64 7.81 23.66 6.48
C ASN A 64 8.57 23.54 5.13
N PRO A 65 9.68 22.78 5.01
CA PRO A 65 10.36 22.62 3.72
C PRO A 65 9.46 22.04 2.64
N ALA A 66 8.58 21.08 2.96
CA ALA A 66 7.63 20.51 2.03
C ALA A 66 6.58 21.55 1.58
N ILE A 67 6.04 22.33 2.51
CA ILE A 67 5.06 23.40 2.20
C ILE A 67 5.69 24.44 1.27
N LEU A 68 6.87 24.95 1.63
CA LEU A 68 7.58 25.96 0.83
C LEU A 68 7.94 25.42 -0.56
N HIS A 69 8.40 24.17 -0.63
CA HIS A 69 8.71 23.54 -1.90
C HIS A 69 7.46 23.38 -2.78
N ALA A 70 6.36 22.85 -2.24
CA ALA A 70 5.10 22.71 -2.94
C ALA A 70 4.60 24.05 -3.49
N PHE A 71 4.57 25.09 -2.64
CA PHE A 71 4.16 26.44 -3.04
C PHE A 71 5.02 27.00 -4.17
N ALA A 72 6.35 26.86 -4.06
CA ALA A 72 7.25 27.30 -5.11
C ALA A 72 7.01 26.55 -6.44
N GLN A 73 6.81 25.24 -6.40
CA GLN A 73 6.59 24.46 -7.62
C GLN A 73 5.22 24.71 -8.26
N PHE A 74 4.15 24.81 -7.47
CA PHE A 74 2.83 25.15 -7.99
C PHE A 74 2.76 26.58 -8.51
N SER A 75 3.43 27.53 -7.84
CA SER A 75 3.55 28.90 -8.35
C SER A 75 4.29 28.94 -9.69
N ARG A 76 5.39 28.17 -9.85
CA ARG A 76 6.07 28.01 -11.14
C ARG A 76 5.14 27.44 -12.21
N LEU A 77 4.38 26.39 -11.87
CA LEU A 77 3.47 25.72 -12.79
C LEU A 77 2.39 26.68 -13.31
N THR A 78 1.69 27.37 -12.42
CA THR A 78 0.59 28.28 -12.81
C THR A 78 1.10 29.54 -13.51
N ALA A 79 2.27 30.06 -13.12
CA ALA A 79 2.90 31.18 -13.82
C ALA A 79 3.34 30.82 -15.25
N ALA A 80 3.85 29.60 -15.47
CA ALA A 80 4.27 29.14 -16.78
C ALA A 80 3.09 28.72 -17.67
N LEU A 81 1.96 28.30 -17.08
CA LEU A 81 0.76 27.84 -17.76
C LEU A 81 -0.48 28.65 -17.35
N PRO A 82 -0.52 29.97 -17.60
CA PRO A 82 -1.58 30.85 -17.08
C PRO A 82 -2.97 30.56 -17.65
N SER A 83 -3.06 29.82 -18.76
CA SER A 83 -4.34 29.42 -19.38
C SER A 83 -4.76 27.99 -19.05
N ALA A 84 -3.92 27.22 -18.35
CA ALA A 84 -4.24 25.85 -17.98
C ALA A 84 -5.18 25.83 -16.77
N ILE A 85 -6.19 24.97 -16.82
CA ILE A 85 -7.06 24.71 -15.68
C ILE A 85 -6.33 23.74 -14.75
N VAL A 86 -6.05 24.15 -13.51
CA VAL A 86 -5.40 23.28 -12.52
C VAL A 86 -6.40 22.93 -11.43
N VAL A 87 -6.68 21.63 -11.27
CA VAL A 87 -7.59 21.10 -10.25
C VAL A 87 -6.81 20.22 -9.29
N MET A 88 -7.00 20.45 -8.00
CA MET A 88 -6.37 19.71 -6.91
C MET A 88 -7.46 19.18 -5.98
N VAL A 89 -7.46 17.86 -5.80
CA VAL A 89 -8.37 17.16 -4.89
C VAL A 89 -7.59 16.76 -3.65
N ALA A 90 -8.18 16.86 -2.46
CA ALA A 90 -7.57 16.35 -1.23
C ALA A 90 -7.68 14.83 -1.14
N GLY A 91 -6.56 14.15 -0.83
CA GLY A 91 -6.56 12.73 -0.50
C GLY A 91 -6.69 12.48 1.01
N ASN A 92 -6.61 11.21 1.42
CA ASN A 92 -6.74 10.85 2.83
C ASN A 92 -5.54 11.31 3.69
N HIS A 93 -4.39 11.60 3.08
CA HIS A 93 -3.24 12.18 3.78
C HIS A 93 -3.29 13.70 3.90
N ASP A 94 -4.10 14.37 3.07
CA ASP A 94 -4.30 15.82 3.09
C ASP A 94 -5.46 16.25 4.00
N SER A 95 -6.44 15.37 4.19
CA SER A 95 -7.68 15.63 4.92
C SER A 95 -7.53 15.42 6.44
N PRO A 96 -7.51 16.50 7.26
CA PRO A 96 -7.49 16.34 8.71
C PRO A 96 -8.81 15.75 9.23
N ARG A 97 -8.73 14.93 10.28
CA ARG A 97 -9.93 14.38 10.96
C ARG A 97 -10.70 15.44 11.78
N ALA A 98 -10.03 16.51 12.20
CA ALA A 98 -10.61 17.59 12.99
C ALA A 98 -10.79 18.84 12.11
N VAL A 99 -12.02 19.34 12.06
CA VAL A 99 -12.41 20.52 11.26
C VAL A 99 -11.55 21.75 11.61
N GLU A 100 -11.18 21.91 12.88
CA GLU A 100 -10.34 23.02 13.37
C GLU A 100 -8.94 23.08 12.76
N THR A 101 -8.39 21.95 12.29
CA THR A 101 -7.04 21.94 11.69
C THR A 101 -7.04 22.57 10.30
N GLY A 102 -8.16 22.49 9.56
CA GLY A 102 -8.27 22.95 8.17
C GLY A 102 -7.35 22.19 7.20
N CYS A 103 -7.71 22.14 5.91
CA CYS A 103 -6.83 21.54 4.91
C CYS A 103 -5.80 22.58 4.44
N ILE A 104 -4.52 22.20 4.51
CA ILE A 104 -3.41 23.07 4.10
C ILE A 104 -3.44 23.39 2.60
N LEU A 105 -4.12 22.57 1.78
CA LEU A 105 -4.18 22.74 0.33
C LEU A 105 -4.84 24.06 -0.11
N ARG A 106 -5.71 24.65 0.73
CA ARG A 106 -6.31 25.97 0.47
C ARG A 106 -5.27 27.08 0.26
N LEU A 107 -4.04 26.87 0.73
CA LEU A 107 -2.89 27.75 0.46
C LEU A 107 -2.64 27.94 -1.04
N PHE A 108 -3.06 26.98 -1.89
CA PHE A 108 -2.82 27.02 -3.33
C PHE A 108 -3.94 27.72 -4.11
N THR A 109 -5.11 27.99 -3.50
CA THR A 109 -6.21 28.69 -4.15
C THR A 109 -5.82 30.07 -4.71
N PRO A 110 -5.05 30.92 -3.99
CA PRO A 110 -4.60 32.21 -4.53
C PRO A 110 -3.67 32.11 -5.76
N LEU A 111 -3.13 30.92 -6.06
CA LEU A 111 -2.32 30.68 -7.27
C LEU A 111 -3.18 30.41 -8.53
N GLY A 112 -4.52 30.47 -8.40
CA GLY A 112 -5.45 30.10 -9.46
C GLY A 112 -5.75 28.60 -9.56
N ILE A 113 -5.39 27.82 -8.53
CA ILE A 113 -5.67 26.39 -8.47
C ILE A 113 -7.05 26.16 -7.86
N HIS A 114 -7.88 25.35 -8.53
CA HIS A 114 -9.16 24.91 -7.99
C HIS A 114 -8.93 23.79 -6.99
N VAL A 115 -8.98 24.12 -5.70
CA VAL A 115 -8.78 23.16 -4.60
C VAL A 115 -10.12 22.67 -4.08
N VAL A 116 -10.29 21.35 -4.04
CA VAL A 116 -11.48 20.67 -3.49
C VAL A 116 -11.06 19.78 -2.34
N ASP A 117 -11.38 20.20 -1.11
CA ASP A 117 -10.85 19.64 0.14
C ASP A 117 -11.93 19.29 1.18
N GLY A 118 -13.20 19.31 0.76
CA GLY A 118 -14.37 19.14 1.62
C GLY A 118 -15.41 18.26 0.94
N GLU A 119 -16.56 18.84 0.61
CA GLU A 119 -17.58 18.17 -0.20
C GLU A 119 -17.17 18.06 -1.67
N PRO A 120 -17.67 17.04 -2.40
CA PRO A 120 -17.52 16.96 -3.85
C PRO A 120 -18.00 18.22 -4.56
N GLN A 121 -17.25 18.68 -5.56
CA GLN A 121 -17.57 19.90 -6.31
C GLN A 121 -17.53 19.66 -7.80
N ARG A 122 -18.51 20.23 -8.51
CA ARG A 122 -18.51 20.32 -9.96
C ARG A 122 -17.94 21.68 -10.38
N LEU A 123 -16.89 21.64 -11.19
CA LEU A 123 -16.24 22.81 -11.77
C LEU A 123 -16.61 22.85 -13.26
N ALA A 124 -17.41 23.85 -13.64
CA ALA A 124 -17.84 24.04 -15.01
C ALA A 124 -16.97 25.07 -15.73
N PHE A 125 -16.55 24.76 -16.95
CA PHE A 125 -15.78 25.64 -17.82
C PHE A 125 -16.48 25.73 -19.19
N PRO A 126 -17.59 26.48 -19.30
CA PRO A 126 -18.42 26.52 -20.51
C PRO A 126 -17.65 26.95 -21.77
N ASP A 127 -16.75 27.92 -21.64
CA ASP A 127 -15.91 28.42 -22.75
C ASP A 127 -14.96 27.35 -23.32
N ARG A 128 -14.79 26.23 -22.61
CA ARG A 128 -13.93 25.11 -22.97
C ARG A 128 -14.72 23.82 -23.23
N ASP A 129 -16.06 23.89 -23.12
CA ASP A 129 -16.98 22.75 -23.22
C ASP A 129 -16.54 21.59 -22.32
N LEU A 130 -16.25 21.91 -21.05
CA LEU A 130 -15.64 21.00 -20.07
C LEU A 130 -16.34 21.11 -18.72
N SER A 131 -16.67 19.97 -18.12
CA SER A 131 -17.12 19.84 -16.73
C SER A 131 -16.23 18.85 -15.98
N ILE A 132 -15.75 19.25 -14.80
CA ILE A 132 -14.91 18.41 -13.94
C ILE A 132 -15.64 18.17 -12.63
N LEU A 133 -15.98 16.91 -12.32
CA LEU A 133 -16.43 16.51 -11.00
C LEU A 133 -15.20 16.10 -10.16
N ALA A 134 -14.94 16.83 -9.09
CA ALA A 134 -13.83 16.62 -8.18
C ALA A 134 -14.33 16.06 -6.85
N VAL A 135 -13.82 14.89 -6.45
CA VAL A 135 -14.29 14.11 -5.31
C VAL A 135 -13.11 13.79 -4.37
N PRO A 136 -12.98 14.52 -3.25
CA PRO A 136 -11.91 14.29 -2.28
C PRO A 136 -12.19 13.13 -1.34
N ASP A 137 -11.15 12.59 -0.72
CA ASP A 137 -11.27 11.63 0.37
C ASP A 137 -11.26 12.36 1.72
N THR A 138 -12.44 12.85 2.10
CA THR A 138 -12.68 13.54 3.38
C THR A 138 -13.42 12.65 4.39
N GLY A 139 -13.76 11.41 4.02
CA GLY A 139 -14.57 10.48 4.82
C GLY A 139 -16.00 10.94 5.08
N VAL A 140 -16.61 11.59 4.08
CA VAL A 140 -18.02 11.98 4.09
C VAL A 140 -18.88 10.71 4.22
N PRO A 141 -19.86 10.65 5.14
CA PRO A 141 -20.62 9.44 5.45
C PRO A 141 -21.69 9.08 4.40
N HIS A 142 -21.79 9.82 3.30
CA HIS A 142 -22.82 9.66 2.27
C HIS A 142 -22.18 9.22 0.95
N ARG A 143 -22.84 8.31 0.21
CA ARG A 143 -22.38 7.95 -1.14
C ARG A 143 -22.53 9.16 -2.06
N VAL A 144 -21.43 9.54 -2.70
CA VAL A 144 -21.39 10.63 -3.66
C VAL A 144 -22.03 10.15 -4.97
N GLN A 145 -22.95 10.95 -5.51
CA GLN A 145 -23.54 10.69 -6.81
C GLN A 145 -22.55 11.07 -7.92
N LEU A 146 -22.08 10.07 -8.67
CA LEU A 146 -21.08 10.23 -9.72
C LEU A 146 -21.76 10.29 -11.09
N ASP A 147 -22.27 11.45 -11.48
CA ASP A 147 -22.88 11.63 -12.80
C ASP A 147 -22.15 12.67 -13.65
N PRO A 148 -21.99 12.43 -14.96
CA PRO A 148 -21.57 13.46 -15.89
C PRO A 148 -22.56 14.64 -15.95
N ASP A 149 -22.06 15.79 -16.38
CA ASP A 149 -22.86 16.97 -16.66
C ASP A 149 -23.36 16.93 -18.11
N ALA A 150 -24.68 16.94 -18.29
CA ALA A 150 -25.30 16.94 -19.61
C ALA A 150 -25.08 18.24 -20.40
N SER A 151 -24.64 19.32 -19.74
CA SER A 151 -24.38 20.62 -20.38
C SER A 151 -23.00 20.72 -21.03
N ALA A 152 -22.10 19.75 -20.80
CA ALA A 152 -20.76 19.73 -21.37
C ALA A 152 -20.53 18.43 -22.17
N SER A 153 -19.85 18.52 -23.31
CA SER A 153 -19.47 17.33 -24.09
C SER A 153 -18.28 16.60 -23.47
N ARG A 154 -17.37 17.33 -22.79
CA ARG A 154 -16.21 16.75 -22.10
C ARG A 154 -16.46 16.71 -20.60
N ASN A 155 -16.53 15.51 -20.07
CA ASN A 155 -16.76 15.24 -18.66
C ASN A 155 -15.57 14.50 -18.05
N VAL A 156 -14.91 15.12 -17.06
CA VAL A 156 -13.79 14.52 -16.33
C VAL A 156 -14.20 14.26 -14.89
N LEU A 157 -13.94 13.06 -14.40
CA LEU A 157 -14.03 12.73 -12.97
C LEU A 157 -12.62 12.73 -12.38
N VAL A 158 -12.39 13.47 -11.30
CA VAL A 158 -11.16 13.42 -10.50
C VAL A 158 -11.54 12.91 -9.12
N LEU A 159 -11.01 11.76 -8.74
CA LEU A 159 -11.45 11.05 -7.55
C LEU A 159 -10.28 10.42 -6.81
N HIS A 160 -10.24 10.59 -5.50
CA HIS A 160 -9.30 9.89 -4.63
C HIS A 160 -10.04 8.81 -3.85
N GLY A 161 -9.74 7.54 -4.09
CA GLY A 161 -10.45 6.41 -3.47
C GLY A 161 -10.15 5.08 -4.14
N GLU A 162 -10.70 3.99 -3.60
CA GLU A 162 -10.48 2.63 -4.05
C GLU A 162 -11.63 2.14 -4.96
N ILE A 163 -11.28 1.54 -6.10
CA ILE A 163 -12.26 0.84 -6.94
C ILE A 163 -12.28 -0.65 -6.54
N ALA A 164 -13.46 -1.10 -6.09
CA ALA A 164 -13.66 -2.45 -5.58
C ALA A 164 -13.23 -3.53 -6.61
N GLY A 165 -12.47 -4.52 -6.14
CA GLY A 165 -12.06 -5.68 -6.93
C GLY A 165 -10.94 -5.43 -7.95
N ILE A 166 -10.40 -4.21 -8.04
CA ILE A 166 -9.28 -3.88 -8.94
C ILE A 166 -7.92 -4.09 -8.28
N LEU A 167 -7.81 -3.78 -6.98
CA LEU A 167 -6.54 -3.82 -6.27
C LEU A 167 -6.19 -5.26 -5.83
N PRO A 168 -4.90 -5.67 -5.84
CA PRO A 168 -4.48 -6.99 -5.41
C PRO A 168 -4.87 -7.30 -3.96
N ALA A 169 -5.22 -8.56 -3.67
CA ALA A 169 -5.43 -9.04 -2.31
C ALA A 169 -4.17 -8.79 -1.44
N GLY A 170 -4.28 -7.90 -0.46
CA GLY A 170 -3.16 -7.48 0.40
C GLY A 170 -2.48 -6.14 0.02
N ALA A 171 -2.96 -5.46 -1.02
CA ALA A 171 -2.60 -4.07 -1.29
C ALA A 171 -3.21 -3.09 -0.27
N ALA A 172 -4.29 -3.49 0.40
CA ALA A 172 -4.90 -2.76 1.50
C ALA A 172 -3.86 -2.48 2.61
N HIS A 173 -3.60 -1.21 2.91
CA HIS A 173 -2.89 -0.79 4.11
C HIS A 173 -3.74 0.14 4.96
N ALA A 174 -3.51 0.00 6.26
CA ALA A 174 -4.27 0.58 7.36
C ALA A 174 -4.19 2.11 7.40
N GLU A 175 -5.33 2.73 7.71
CA GLU A 175 -5.53 3.68 8.83
C GLU A 175 -6.96 4.29 8.80
N ARG A 176 -7.62 4.27 7.63
CA ARG A 176 -9.03 4.57 7.40
C ARG A 176 -9.56 3.68 6.27
N THR A 177 -10.83 3.29 6.30
CA THR A 177 -11.47 2.65 5.15
C THR A 177 -11.56 3.72 4.05
N ALA A 178 -10.80 3.56 2.97
CA ALA A 178 -10.90 4.44 1.81
C ALA A 178 -12.35 4.43 1.28
N ILE A 179 -12.73 5.47 0.53
CA ILE A 179 -13.99 5.44 -0.21
C ILE A 179 -13.92 4.29 -1.20
N GLU A 180 -14.67 3.22 -0.95
CA GLU A 180 -14.78 2.08 -1.86
C GLU A 180 -15.94 2.34 -2.84
N ILE A 181 -15.62 2.33 -4.13
CA ILE A 181 -16.55 2.59 -5.23
C ILE A 181 -16.60 1.36 -6.11
N THR A 182 -17.81 0.88 -6.39
CA THR A 182 -17.98 -0.24 -7.32
C THR A 182 -17.74 0.21 -8.76
N PRO A 183 -17.27 -0.67 -9.66
CA PRO A 183 -17.15 -0.36 -11.08
C PRO A 183 -18.45 0.18 -11.71
N GLU A 184 -19.61 -0.31 -11.24
CA GLU A 184 -20.94 0.13 -11.67
C GLU A 184 -21.22 1.58 -11.26
N GLU A 185 -20.93 1.94 -10.01
CA GLU A 185 -21.07 3.32 -9.51
C GLU A 185 -20.12 4.28 -10.22
N LEU A 186 -18.86 3.85 -10.44
CA LEU A 186 -17.89 4.63 -11.19
C LEU A 186 -18.44 4.95 -12.59
N GLY A 187 -19.08 3.95 -13.22
CA GLY A 187 -19.73 4.09 -14.52
C GLY A 187 -18.79 4.70 -15.56
N ALA A 188 -17.54 4.25 -15.59
CA ALA A 188 -16.42 4.92 -16.28
C ALA A 188 -16.73 5.27 -17.74
N ALA A 189 -17.45 4.42 -18.47
CA ALA A 189 -17.83 4.65 -19.87
C ALA A 189 -18.69 5.90 -20.12
N ARG A 190 -19.32 6.46 -19.07
CA ARG A 190 -20.13 7.69 -19.16
C ARG A 190 -19.28 8.96 -19.15
N TRP A 191 -18.01 8.85 -18.76
CA TRP A 191 -17.07 9.96 -18.64
C TRP A 191 -16.19 10.05 -19.89
N THR A 192 -15.67 11.24 -20.19
CA THR A 192 -14.59 11.38 -21.18
C THR A 192 -13.28 10.83 -20.62
N TYR A 193 -13.01 11.09 -19.34
CA TYR A 193 -11.84 10.59 -18.63
C TYR A 193 -12.09 10.51 -17.12
N VAL A 194 -11.48 9.53 -16.46
CA VAL A 194 -11.51 9.36 -15.00
C VAL A 194 -10.08 9.30 -14.46
N ALA A 195 -9.71 10.32 -13.69
CA ALA A 195 -8.45 10.46 -12.99
C ALA A 195 -8.60 9.94 -11.55
N LEU A 196 -8.01 8.78 -11.26
CA LEU A 196 -8.03 8.16 -9.94
C LEU A 196 -6.69 8.36 -9.21
N GLY A 197 -6.75 8.67 -7.93
CA GLY A 197 -5.63 8.62 -7.00
C GLY A 197 -5.90 7.71 -5.81
N HIS A 198 -4.93 7.58 -4.88
CA HIS A 198 -4.89 6.70 -3.70
C HIS A 198 -3.99 5.48 -3.91
N TYR A 199 -3.96 4.95 -5.14
CA TYR A 199 -3.18 3.77 -5.46
C TYR A 199 -1.86 4.11 -6.13
N HIS A 200 -0.76 3.75 -5.47
CA HIS A 200 0.60 4.14 -5.86
C HIS A 200 1.17 3.40 -7.08
N VAL A 201 0.51 2.34 -7.55
CA VAL A 201 0.92 1.59 -8.75
C VAL A 201 0.03 1.98 -9.92
N PHE A 202 0.63 2.32 -11.06
CA PHE A 202 -0.12 2.62 -12.28
C PHE A 202 -1.08 1.47 -12.62
N ARG A 203 -2.36 1.80 -12.80
CA ARG A 203 -3.41 0.81 -13.06
C ARG A 203 -4.45 1.37 -14.01
N GLN A 204 -4.71 0.65 -15.09
CA GLN A 204 -5.86 0.89 -15.93
C GLN A 204 -7.08 0.16 -15.35
N VAL A 205 -8.13 0.91 -15.04
CA VAL A 205 -9.41 0.40 -14.50
C VAL A 205 -10.42 0.18 -15.63
N ALA A 206 -10.46 1.12 -16.57
CA ALA A 206 -11.29 1.07 -17.77
C ALA A 206 -10.54 1.72 -18.95
N PRO A 207 -11.05 1.70 -20.20
CA PRO A 207 -10.39 2.35 -21.35
C PRO A 207 -10.01 3.82 -21.11
N ASN A 208 -10.82 4.54 -20.32
CA ASN A 208 -10.70 5.95 -20.00
C ASN A 208 -10.52 6.23 -18.48
N ALA A 209 -10.25 5.21 -17.67
CA ALA A 209 -10.13 5.34 -16.21
C ALA A 209 -8.82 4.75 -15.68
N TYR A 210 -8.06 5.55 -14.95
CA TYR A 210 -6.70 5.19 -14.55
C TYR A 210 -6.34 5.68 -13.16
N TYR A 211 -5.69 4.83 -12.38
CA TYR A 211 -4.74 5.26 -11.36
C TYR A 211 -3.41 5.57 -12.03
N CYS A 212 -2.91 6.80 -11.90
CA CYS A 212 -1.59 7.13 -12.47
C CYS A 212 -0.43 6.56 -11.65
N GLY A 213 -0.66 6.24 -10.37
CA GLY A 213 0.39 5.89 -9.42
C GLY A 213 1.05 7.12 -8.80
N SER A 214 1.90 6.86 -7.80
CA SER A 214 2.75 7.88 -7.19
C SER A 214 3.95 8.21 -8.08
N LEU A 215 4.63 9.32 -7.77
CA LEU A 215 5.83 9.75 -8.52
C LEU A 215 7.11 9.02 -8.10
N ASP A 216 7.14 8.46 -6.89
CA ASP A 216 8.23 7.67 -6.31
C ASP A 216 7.65 6.64 -5.32
N TYR A 217 8.48 5.77 -4.77
CA TYR A 217 8.07 4.80 -3.76
C TYR A 217 7.98 5.45 -2.36
N THR A 218 6.74 5.73 -1.94
CA THR A 218 6.40 6.40 -0.68
C THR A 218 5.43 5.59 0.19
N SER A 219 4.97 4.41 -0.25
CA SER A 219 4.07 3.59 0.58
C SER A 219 4.80 2.94 1.76
N ALA A 220 4.03 2.34 2.67
CA ALA A 220 4.55 1.49 3.74
C ALA A 220 5.18 0.19 3.23
N ASN A 221 4.76 -0.30 2.05
CA ASN A 221 5.26 -1.54 1.45
C ASN A 221 5.70 -1.33 -0.01
N PRO A 222 6.78 -0.57 -0.25
CA PRO A 222 7.24 -0.29 -1.61
C PRO A 222 7.73 -1.54 -2.35
N TRP A 223 8.05 -2.60 -1.60
CA TRP A 223 8.43 -3.89 -2.17
C TRP A 223 7.26 -4.63 -2.81
N GLY A 224 6.04 -4.46 -2.27
CA GLY A 224 4.82 -4.97 -2.88
C GLY A 224 4.55 -4.29 -4.22
N GLU A 225 4.68 -2.96 -4.26
CA GLU A 225 4.55 -2.17 -5.48
C GLU A 225 5.51 -2.66 -6.57
N ILE A 226 6.80 -2.81 -6.26
CA ILE A 226 7.82 -3.30 -7.22
C ILE A 226 7.49 -4.72 -7.71
N ALA A 227 7.07 -5.60 -6.80
CA ALA A 227 6.72 -6.97 -7.15
C ALA A 227 5.52 -7.01 -8.11
N GLU A 228 4.51 -6.19 -7.85
CA GLU A 228 3.34 -6.03 -8.71
C GLU A 228 3.70 -5.42 -10.07
N GLU A 229 4.45 -4.32 -10.08
CA GLU A 229 4.90 -3.65 -11.29
C GLU A 229 5.65 -4.64 -12.19
N LYS A 230 6.52 -5.47 -11.61
CA LYS A 230 7.24 -6.52 -12.34
C LYS A 230 6.30 -7.63 -12.83
N ALA A 231 5.41 -8.13 -11.98
CA ALA A 231 4.50 -9.22 -12.33
C ALA A 231 3.54 -8.83 -13.45
N ALA A 232 3.02 -7.60 -13.41
CA ALA A 232 2.11 -7.05 -14.40
C ALA A 232 2.83 -6.34 -15.57
N LYS A 233 4.17 -6.34 -15.61
CA LYS A 233 5.02 -5.69 -16.63
C LYS A 233 4.66 -4.21 -16.84
N LEU A 234 4.41 -3.50 -15.74
CA LEU A 234 4.03 -2.10 -15.72
C LEU A 234 5.26 -1.20 -15.91
N PRO A 235 5.06 0.03 -16.40
CA PRO A 235 6.15 0.96 -16.71
C PRO A 235 6.84 1.57 -15.47
N GLY A 236 6.41 1.23 -14.26
CA GLY A 236 6.91 1.79 -13.00
C GLY A 236 6.24 3.12 -12.65
N LYS A 237 7.00 4.04 -12.04
CA LYS A 237 6.54 5.36 -11.60
C LYS A 237 6.43 6.34 -12.77
N GLY A 238 5.49 7.27 -12.68
CA GLY A 238 5.23 8.19 -13.78
C GLY A 238 3.97 9.03 -13.57
N PHE A 239 3.54 9.65 -14.65
CA PHE A 239 2.28 10.36 -14.72
C PHE A 239 1.63 10.15 -16.09
N LEU A 240 0.37 10.58 -16.23
CA LEU A 240 -0.40 10.37 -17.44
C LEU A 240 -0.66 11.67 -18.18
N GLU A 241 -0.57 11.61 -19.50
CA GLU A 241 -1.14 12.58 -20.41
C GLU A 241 -2.28 11.89 -21.18
N TYR A 242 -3.40 12.59 -21.33
CA TYR A 242 -4.59 12.09 -22.01
C TYR A 242 -5.17 13.17 -22.92
N ASP A 243 -5.44 12.83 -24.18
CA ASP A 243 -6.17 13.69 -25.09
C ASP A 243 -7.68 13.45 -24.94
N LEU A 244 -8.39 14.42 -24.38
CA LEU A 244 -9.84 14.36 -24.14
C LEU A 244 -10.68 14.36 -25.43
N THR A 245 -10.06 14.58 -26.59
CA THR A 245 -10.72 14.57 -27.91
C THR A 245 -10.50 13.25 -28.63
N THR A 246 -9.27 12.73 -28.62
CA THR A 246 -8.96 11.48 -29.36
C THR A 246 -8.96 10.24 -28.47
N GLY A 247 -9.02 10.39 -27.14
CA GLY A 247 -8.83 9.30 -26.18
C GLY A 247 -7.39 8.75 -26.14
N LYS A 248 -6.43 9.45 -26.75
CA LYS A 248 -5.03 8.98 -26.79
C LYS A 248 -4.39 9.17 -25.42
N ARG A 249 -3.87 8.09 -24.85
CA ARG A 249 -3.14 8.08 -23.58
C ARG A 249 -1.64 7.92 -23.82
N THR A 250 -0.85 8.74 -23.12
CA THR A 250 0.62 8.64 -23.06
C THR A 250 1.04 8.51 -21.60
N PHE A 251 1.81 7.48 -21.27
CA PHE A 251 2.44 7.36 -19.95
C PHE A 251 3.83 7.99 -19.99
N HIS A 252 4.09 8.86 -19.02
CA HIS A 252 5.34 9.59 -18.87
C HIS A 252 6.15 8.97 -17.73
N PRO A 253 7.07 8.03 -18.01
CA PRO A 253 7.81 7.34 -16.96
C PRO A 253 8.75 8.32 -16.24
N ILE A 254 8.85 8.16 -14.93
CA ILE A 254 9.75 8.87 -14.05
C ILE A 254 10.73 7.86 -13.47
N LYS A 255 12.01 8.21 -13.48
CA LYS A 255 13.00 7.44 -12.75
C LYS A 255 12.85 7.77 -11.25
N PRO A 256 12.61 6.77 -10.38
CA PRO A 256 12.62 6.99 -8.93
C PRO A 256 13.95 7.63 -8.52
N ALA A 257 13.91 8.51 -7.51
CA ALA A 257 15.08 9.22 -7.03
C ALA A 257 16.20 8.27 -6.63
N ARG A 258 15.84 7.09 -6.10
CA ARG A 258 16.79 6.07 -5.66
C ARG A 258 16.34 4.68 -6.08
N PRO A 259 17.28 3.79 -6.46
CA PRO A 259 16.96 2.39 -6.69
C PRO A 259 16.57 1.69 -5.39
N LEU A 260 15.46 0.96 -5.44
CA LEU A 260 15.06 -0.02 -4.44
C LEU A 260 15.51 -1.40 -4.93
N VAL A 261 16.34 -2.09 -4.13
CA VAL A 261 16.94 -3.37 -4.48
C VAL A 261 16.45 -4.44 -3.52
N ASP A 262 15.54 -5.29 -3.98
CA ASP A 262 15.13 -6.49 -3.26
C ASP A 262 16.06 -7.64 -3.65
N LEU A 263 16.99 -7.99 -2.75
CA LEU A 263 17.98 -9.02 -2.99
C LEU A 263 17.31 -10.40 -3.09
N PRO A 264 17.93 -11.35 -3.81
CA PRO A 264 17.46 -12.73 -3.85
C PRO A 264 17.23 -13.27 -2.43
N ARG A 265 16.08 -13.91 -2.22
CA ARG A 265 15.72 -14.48 -0.92
C ARG A 265 16.73 -15.55 -0.52
N ILE A 266 17.07 -15.60 0.77
CA ILE A 266 17.91 -16.64 1.35
C ILE A 266 17.00 -17.58 2.13
N GLU A 267 17.03 -18.86 1.79
CA GLU A 267 16.36 -19.91 2.56
C GLU A 267 17.29 -20.38 3.68
N GLY A 268 17.02 -19.93 4.91
CA GLY A 268 17.90 -20.15 6.07
C GLY A 268 17.68 -21.48 6.79
N ARG A 269 16.81 -22.35 6.28
CA ARG A 269 16.55 -23.68 6.86
C ARG A 269 17.84 -24.50 6.89
N GLY A 270 18.30 -24.83 8.10
CA GLY A 270 19.51 -25.63 8.30
C GLY A 270 20.83 -24.86 8.08
N LEU A 271 20.78 -23.55 7.81
CA LEU A 271 21.98 -22.72 7.67
C LEU A 271 22.45 -22.17 9.02
N SER A 272 23.76 -22.09 9.19
CA SER A 272 24.39 -21.37 10.30
C SER A 272 24.43 -19.86 10.03
N ALA A 273 24.73 -19.05 11.04
CA ALA A 273 24.87 -17.61 10.87
C ALA A 273 25.98 -17.23 9.85
N PRO A 274 27.18 -17.85 9.89
CA PRO A 274 28.21 -17.63 8.87
C PRO A 274 27.77 -17.95 7.43
N ASP A 275 26.95 -18.99 7.23
CA ASP A 275 26.43 -19.34 5.90
C ASP A 275 25.48 -18.25 5.38
N ILE A 276 24.62 -17.74 6.27
CA ILE A 276 23.73 -16.61 5.95
C ILE A 276 24.58 -15.36 5.64
N ASP A 277 25.59 -15.03 6.44
CA ASP A 277 26.48 -13.90 6.19
C ASP A 277 27.18 -13.97 4.84
N ALA A 278 27.66 -15.16 4.46
CA ALA A 278 28.27 -15.40 3.15
C ALA A 278 27.26 -15.21 2.01
N ALA A 279 26.03 -15.70 2.17
CA ALA A 279 24.96 -15.52 1.18
C ALA A 279 24.56 -14.05 1.03
N ILE A 280 24.46 -13.29 2.13
CA ILE A 280 24.21 -11.84 2.11
C ILE A 280 25.32 -11.13 1.32
N LYS A 281 26.59 -11.42 1.61
CA LYS A 281 27.75 -10.84 0.89
C LYS A 281 27.69 -11.15 -0.61
N ALA A 282 27.39 -12.40 -0.98
CA ALA A 282 27.27 -12.82 -2.36
C ALA A 282 26.14 -12.07 -3.11
N ASN A 283 24.98 -11.92 -2.47
CA ASN A 283 23.87 -11.15 -3.04
C ASN A 283 24.23 -9.67 -3.22
N VAL A 284 24.86 -9.04 -2.22
CA VAL A 284 25.30 -7.65 -2.30
C VAL A 284 26.34 -7.45 -3.40
N ALA A 285 27.30 -8.36 -3.56
CA ALA A 285 28.34 -8.27 -4.58
C ALA A 285 27.79 -8.35 -6.01
N ARG A 286 26.62 -8.98 -6.20
CA ARG A 286 25.96 -9.10 -7.50
C ARG A 286 25.13 -7.86 -7.88
N VAL A 287 24.96 -6.90 -6.99
CA VAL A 287 24.17 -5.70 -7.28
C VAL A 287 24.94 -4.82 -8.28
N PRO A 288 24.39 -4.52 -9.48
CA PRO A 288 25.07 -3.71 -10.47
C PRO A 288 25.40 -2.31 -9.92
N GLY A 289 26.67 -1.91 -10.01
CA GLY A 289 27.15 -0.62 -9.47
C GLY A 289 27.11 -0.52 -7.93
N GLY A 290 27.05 -1.65 -7.22
CA GLY A 290 27.09 -1.68 -5.76
C GLY A 290 25.77 -1.33 -5.07
N ILE A 291 25.83 -1.02 -3.77
CA ILE A 291 24.65 -0.70 -2.93
C ILE A 291 24.62 0.75 -2.46
N GLU A 292 25.63 1.52 -2.83
CA GLU A 292 25.84 2.91 -2.48
C GLU A 292 24.60 3.72 -2.86
N ASP A 293 24.09 4.53 -1.92
CA ASP A 293 22.91 5.38 -2.10
C ASP A 293 21.57 4.67 -2.39
N LYS A 294 21.54 3.32 -2.39
CA LYS A 294 20.34 2.52 -2.65
C LYS A 294 19.57 2.20 -1.37
N ILE A 295 18.30 1.85 -1.52
CA ILE A 295 17.49 1.24 -0.47
C ILE A 295 17.48 -0.26 -0.75
N VAL A 296 18.06 -1.05 0.15
CA VAL A 296 18.29 -2.48 -0.09
C VAL A 296 17.53 -3.30 0.95
N ARG A 297 16.85 -4.34 0.51
CA ARG A 297 16.28 -5.36 1.39
C ARG A 297 16.90 -6.71 1.11
N GLN A 298 17.24 -7.43 2.17
CA GLN A 298 17.57 -8.83 2.14
C GLN A 298 16.55 -9.59 2.98
N VAL A 299 15.78 -10.47 2.35
CA VAL A 299 14.87 -11.38 3.06
C VAL A 299 15.59 -12.69 3.33
N VAL A 300 15.52 -13.17 4.57
CA VAL A 300 16.01 -14.50 4.97
C VAL A 300 14.84 -15.25 5.62
N ARG A 301 14.35 -16.30 4.97
CA ARG A 301 13.24 -17.12 5.48
C ARG A 301 13.74 -18.31 6.29
N ASP A 302 12.84 -18.90 7.06
CA ASP A 302 13.10 -20.12 7.82
C ASP A 302 14.31 -20.06 8.76
N VAL A 303 14.57 -18.90 9.37
CA VAL A 303 15.71 -18.71 10.29
C VAL A 303 15.28 -18.81 11.75
N PRO A 304 15.81 -19.76 12.55
CA PRO A 304 15.60 -19.79 13.98
C PRO A 304 16.11 -18.52 14.68
N ARG A 305 15.45 -18.10 15.76
CA ARG A 305 15.79 -16.85 16.48
C ARG A 305 17.23 -16.80 16.99
N HIS A 306 17.80 -17.95 17.38
CA HIS A 306 19.19 -18.01 17.87
C HIS A 306 20.17 -17.74 16.74
N VAL A 307 20.00 -18.39 15.58
CA VAL A 307 20.80 -18.15 14.37
C VAL A 307 20.69 -16.68 13.92
N ALA A 308 19.48 -16.13 13.84
CA ALA A 308 19.28 -14.75 13.39
C ALA A 308 19.99 -13.71 14.27
N ARG A 309 20.21 -14.01 15.57
CA ARG A 309 20.92 -13.12 16.50
C ARG A 309 22.44 -13.17 16.35
N GLU A 310 22.95 -14.26 15.80
CA GLU A 310 24.39 -14.52 15.60
C GLU A 310 24.92 -14.02 14.25
N ILE A 311 24.03 -13.56 13.35
CA ILE A 311 24.40 -12.90 12.07
C ILE A 311 25.37 -11.74 12.35
N ASP A 312 26.41 -11.60 11.52
CA ASP A 312 27.51 -10.68 11.72
C ASP A 312 27.07 -9.20 11.79
N HIS A 313 26.99 -8.67 13.02
CA HIS A 313 26.63 -7.27 13.28
C HIS A 313 27.66 -6.27 12.74
N LYS A 314 28.92 -6.66 12.54
CA LYS A 314 29.93 -5.80 11.91
C LYS A 314 29.65 -5.68 10.42
N LEU A 315 29.39 -6.80 9.74
CA LEU A 315 28.95 -6.81 8.34
C LEU A 315 27.71 -5.94 8.14
N LEU A 316 26.65 -6.16 8.93
CA LEU A 316 25.40 -5.41 8.78
C LEU A 316 25.59 -3.90 9.00
N ARG A 317 26.46 -3.49 9.93
CA ARG A 317 26.80 -2.08 10.14
C ARG A 317 27.50 -1.48 8.92
N GLU A 318 28.45 -2.18 8.32
CA GLU A 318 29.12 -1.71 7.10
C GLU A 318 28.14 -1.58 5.92
N LEU A 319 27.24 -2.55 5.74
CA LEU A 319 26.20 -2.48 4.70
C LEU A 319 25.25 -1.30 4.91
N LYS A 320 24.80 -1.06 6.15
CA LYS A 320 23.97 0.12 6.51
C LYS A 320 24.71 1.45 6.33
N LYS A 321 26.04 1.45 6.44
CA LYS A 321 26.87 2.64 6.21
C LYS A 321 27.00 2.96 4.72
N ARG A 322 27.13 1.93 3.87
CA ARG A 322 27.27 2.07 2.41
C ARG A 322 25.95 2.41 1.71
N ALA A 323 24.89 1.68 2.03
CA ALA A 323 23.56 1.97 1.47
C ALA A 323 22.92 3.19 2.13
N LEU A 324 21.92 3.79 1.46
CA LEU A 324 21.03 4.73 2.13
C LEU A 324 20.33 4.03 3.30
N HIS A 325 19.81 2.83 3.02
CA HIS A 325 19.22 1.95 3.99
C HIS A 325 19.44 0.49 3.59
N PHE A 326 19.83 -0.33 4.56
CA PHE A 326 19.92 -1.78 4.39
C PHE A 326 19.01 -2.47 5.42
N HIS A 327 17.94 -3.09 4.93
CA HIS A 327 16.96 -3.80 5.72
C HIS A 327 17.20 -5.31 5.62
N LEU A 328 17.56 -5.93 6.75
CA LEU A 328 17.56 -7.38 6.88
C LEU A 328 16.22 -7.84 7.47
N ASP A 329 15.38 -8.47 6.66
CA ASP A 329 14.09 -9.04 7.05
C ASP A 329 14.25 -10.54 7.30
N THR A 330 14.47 -10.91 8.56
CA THR A 330 14.53 -12.32 8.97
C THR A 330 13.14 -12.83 9.35
N ARG A 331 12.69 -13.88 8.66
CA ARG A 331 11.42 -14.55 8.93
C ARG A 331 11.70 -15.90 9.56
N ARG A 332 10.95 -16.20 10.61
CA ARG A 332 11.04 -17.49 11.28
C ARG A 332 10.51 -18.59 10.35
N PRO A 333 10.92 -19.85 10.55
CA PRO A 333 10.20 -20.96 9.96
C PRO A 333 8.73 -20.80 10.29
N ASP A 334 7.88 -20.98 9.30
CA ASP A 334 6.49 -21.26 9.58
C ASP A 334 6.52 -22.49 10.49
N LEU A 335 6.28 -22.27 11.78
CA LEU A 335 5.82 -23.35 12.63
C LEU A 335 4.59 -23.80 11.87
N LEU A 336 4.65 -25.00 11.28
CA LEU A 336 3.44 -25.69 10.85
C LEU A 336 2.50 -25.54 12.04
N ARG A 337 1.57 -24.59 11.95
CA ARG A 337 0.36 -24.64 12.76
C ARG A 337 -0.25 -25.92 12.23
N SER A 338 -0.01 -27.02 12.94
CA SER A 338 -0.92 -28.14 12.95
C SER A 338 -2.30 -27.50 12.98
N SER A 339 -3.07 -27.73 11.93
CA SER A 339 -4.31 -27.04 11.59
C SER A 339 -5.32 -27.12 12.73
N VAL A 340 -5.13 -26.29 13.76
CA VAL A 340 -5.99 -26.17 14.93
C VAL A 340 -5.96 -24.71 15.36
N GLY A 341 -7.01 -24.00 14.99
CA GLY A 341 -7.46 -22.78 15.67
C GLY A 341 -7.04 -21.45 15.06
N GLN A 342 -7.82 -20.95 14.10
CA GLN A 342 -8.77 -19.84 14.30
C GLN A 342 -9.28 -19.35 12.94
N GLY A 343 -10.59 -19.45 12.69
CA GLY A 343 -11.28 -18.50 11.80
C GLY A 343 -12.10 -19.01 10.61
N SER A 344 -12.34 -20.30 10.40
CA SER A 344 -13.32 -20.75 9.40
C SER A 344 -14.25 -21.81 9.98
N ALA A 345 -15.50 -21.85 9.52
CA ALA A 345 -16.51 -22.84 9.91
C ALA A 345 -16.07 -24.26 9.48
N GLY A 346 -15.17 -24.84 10.26
CA GLY A 346 -14.61 -26.18 10.08
C GLY A 346 -15.00 -27.06 11.25
N ARG A 347 -15.35 -28.30 10.92
CA ARG A 347 -15.70 -29.41 11.82
C ARG A 347 -15.01 -29.31 13.19
N ARG A 348 -15.81 -29.16 14.26
CA ARG A 348 -15.29 -29.23 15.65
C ARG A 348 -14.63 -30.60 15.83
N ALA A 349 -13.36 -30.60 16.24
CA ALA A 349 -12.65 -31.82 16.58
C ALA A 349 -13.34 -32.52 17.76
N SER A 350 -13.48 -33.84 17.67
CA SER A 350 -14.01 -34.66 18.76
C SER A 350 -13.07 -34.66 19.97
N LEU A 351 -13.60 -34.96 21.16
CA LEU A 351 -12.80 -35.07 22.38
C LEU A 351 -11.68 -36.09 22.24
N MET A 352 -11.97 -37.21 21.57
CA MET A 352 -11.00 -38.26 21.22
C MET A 352 -9.86 -37.74 20.34
N GLU A 353 -10.16 -36.92 19.33
CA GLU A 353 -9.14 -36.29 18.48
C GLU A 353 -8.27 -35.31 19.27
N MET A 354 -8.89 -34.49 20.14
CA MET A 354 -8.16 -33.54 20.98
C MET A 354 -7.22 -34.22 21.98
N VAL A 355 -7.66 -35.30 22.64
CA VAL A 355 -6.83 -36.04 23.60
C VAL A 355 -5.69 -36.75 22.89
N ARG A 356 -5.94 -37.36 21.73
CA ARG A 356 -4.90 -38.02 20.90
C ARG A 356 -3.79 -37.03 20.54
N ASP A 357 -4.14 -35.86 20.03
CA ASP A 357 -3.17 -34.85 19.60
C ASP A 357 -2.37 -34.31 20.78
N LYS A 358 -3.02 -34.10 21.92
CA LYS A 358 -2.37 -33.59 23.12
C LYS A 358 -1.37 -34.58 23.73
N LEU A 359 -1.70 -35.88 23.74
CA LEU A 359 -0.80 -36.93 24.20
C LEU A 359 0.40 -37.12 23.25
N ARG A 360 0.18 -37.00 21.93
CA ARG A 360 1.26 -37.08 20.93
C ARG A 360 2.20 -35.88 20.96
N GLY A 361 1.72 -34.68 21.27
CA GLY A 361 2.53 -33.46 21.36
C GLY A 361 3.31 -33.31 22.67
N ARG A 362 3.09 -34.17 23.68
CA ARG A 362 3.69 -34.00 25.00
C ARG A 362 5.17 -34.43 25.01
N PRO A 363 6.09 -33.65 25.59
CA PRO A 363 7.45 -34.13 25.86
C PRO A 363 7.36 -35.33 26.81
N LEU A 364 7.98 -36.45 26.43
CA LEU A 364 8.02 -37.68 27.23
C LEU A 364 9.46 -38.05 27.53
N THR A 365 9.69 -38.67 28.68
CA THR A 365 10.96 -39.30 29.02
C THR A 365 11.16 -40.57 28.17
N SER A 366 12.41 -40.97 27.96
CA SER A 366 12.78 -42.03 27.00
C SER A 366 12.26 -43.44 27.36
N ASP A 367 11.81 -43.63 28.59
CA ASP A 367 11.23 -44.86 29.13
C ASP A 367 9.73 -45.03 28.88
N ILE A 368 9.05 -43.99 28.35
CA ILE A 368 7.61 -44.04 28.07
C ILE A 368 7.36 -44.17 26.57
N ASP A 369 6.74 -45.30 26.19
CA ASP A 369 6.23 -45.51 24.84
C ASP A 369 5.04 -44.58 24.55
N ARG A 370 5.24 -43.68 23.59
CA ARG A 370 4.27 -42.66 23.19
C ARG A 370 2.99 -43.25 22.62
N GLU A 371 3.08 -44.26 21.77
CA GLU A 371 1.88 -44.82 21.11
C GLU A 371 1.07 -45.62 22.12
N ARG A 372 1.74 -46.34 23.03
CA ARG A 372 1.06 -47.04 24.14
C ARG A 372 0.38 -46.08 25.13
N LEU A 373 0.97 -44.90 25.37
CA LEU A 373 0.36 -43.85 26.19
C LEU A 373 -0.90 -43.28 25.54
N VAL A 374 -0.85 -43.00 24.23
CA VAL A 374 -1.97 -42.48 23.46
C VAL A 374 -3.11 -43.49 23.42
N GLU A 375 -2.81 -44.77 23.14
CA GLU A 375 -3.78 -45.85 23.14
C GLU A 375 -4.52 -45.95 24.48
N ARG A 376 -3.78 -46.06 25.60
CA ARG A 376 -4.37 -46.12 26.94
C ARG A 376 -5.21 -44.89 27.29
N GLY A 377 -4.75 -43.70 26.92
CA GLY A 377 -5.49 -42.46 27.16
C GLY A 377 -6.84 -42.43 26.44
N LEU A 378 -6.90 -42.96 25.22
CA LEU A 378 -8.14 -43.07 24.45
C LEU A 378 -9.05 -44.17 24.98
N THR A 379 -8.51 -45.29 25.45
CA THR A 379 -9.30 -46.34 26.10
C THR A 379 -9.98 -45.81 27.37
N TYR A 380 -9.27 -45.11 28.25
CA TYR A 380 -9.87 -44.55 29.46
C TYR A 380 -10.92 -43.48 29.18
N LEU A 381 -10.74 -42.70 28.12
CA LEU A 381 -11.74 -41.71 27.70
C LEU A 381 -13.02 -42.40 27.22
N ALA A 382 -12.91 -43.45 26.42
CA ALA A 382 -14.05 -44.24 25.96
C ALA A 382 -14.76 -44.95 27.12
N GLU A 383 -14.01 -45.50 28.08
CA GLU A 383 -14.58 -46.11 29.29
C GLU A 383 -15.34 -45.09 30.16
N ALA A 384 -14.84 -43.86 30.27
CA ALA A 384 -15.50 -42.78 31.01
C ALA A 384 -16.82 -42.35 30.33
N GLU A 385 -16.81 -42.19 29.01
CA GLU A 385 -18.02 -41.86 28.22
C GLU A 385 -19.10 -42.95 28.36
N GLN A 386 -18.71 -44.23 28.38
CA GLN A 386 -19.66 -45.34 28.59
C GLN A 386 -20.25 -45.36 30.01
N ARG A 387 -19.47 -45.00 31.03
CA ARG A 387 -19.95 -44.92 32.43
C ARG A 387 -20.91 -43.75 32.66
N GLU A 388 -20.65 -42.60 32.05
CA GLU A 388 -21.57 -41.45 32.10
C GLU A 388 -22.86 -41.73 31.32
N GLY A 389 -22.77 -42.40 30.16
CA GLY A 389 -23.94 -42.80 29.36
C GLY A 389 -24.86 -43.81 30.06
N THR A 390 -24.29 -44.76 30.81
CA THR A 390 -25.05 -45.73 31.62
C THR A 390 -25.69 -45.10 32.86
N ALA A 391 -25.03 -44.12 33.49
CA ALA A 391 -25.62 -43.35 34.60
C ALA A 391 -26.79 -42.45 34.16
N ALA A 392 -26.71 -41.85 32.96
CA ALA A 392 -27.79 -41.03 32.40
C ALA A 392 -29.04 -41.85 32.01
N LEU A 393 -28.85 -43.07 31.47
CA LEU A 393 -29.95 -43.99 31.15
C LEU A 393 -30.64 -44.57 32.40
N GLY A 394 -29.90 -44.79 33.49
CA GLY A 394 -30.46 -45.23 34.77
C GLY A 394 -31.31 -44.16 35.48
N ALA A 395 -30.98 -42.88 35.29
CA ALA A 395 -31.76 -41.76 35.84
C ALA A 395 -33.07 -41.52 35.06
N ALA A 396 -33.08 -41.75 33.75
CA ALA A 396 -34.28 -41.58 32.91
C ALA A 396 -35.34 -42.71 33.08
N ALA A 397 -34.95 -43.87 33.63
CA ALA A 397 -35.86 -44.99 33.88
C ALA A 397 -36.53 -44.94 35.28
N ALA A 398 -36.23 -43.91 36.09
CA ALA A 398 -36.65 -43.82 37.49
C ALA A 398 -37.76 -42.78 37.77
N GLU A 399 -38.37 -42.18 36.74
CA GLU A 399 -39.61 -41.41 36.90
C GLU A 399 -40.83 -42.27 36.50
N PRO A 400 -41.62 -42.78 37.45
CA PRO A 400 -42.96 -43.27 37.16
C PRO A 400 -43.96 -42.10 37.17
N ASP A 401 -44.90 -42.15 36.24
CA ASP A 401 -46.11 -41.33 36.14
C ASP A 401 -46.75 -41.03 37.52
N ALA A 402 -46.92 -39.74 37.82
CA ALA A 402 -47.96 -39.20 38.70
C ALA A 402 -48.25 -37.73 38.36
#